data_AF-A0A7C3GR65-F1
#
_entry.id   AF-A0A7C3GR65-F1
#
_cell.length_a   1.000
_cell.length_b   1.000
_cell.length_c   1.000
_cell.angle_alpha   90.00
_cell.angle_beta   90.00
_cell.angle_gamma   90.00
#
_symmetry.space_group_name_H-M   'P 1'
#
loop_
_entity.id
_entity.type
_entity.pdbx_description
1 polymer ?
#
loop_
_entity_poly.entity_id
_entity_poly.type
_entity_poly.pdbx_seq_one_letter_code
_entity_poly.pdbx_strand_id
1 'polypeptide(L)'
;MSRNILIMMATVTLLLLIGIWFFRGPLTVLYIDQNETPIGLMLNGFIVLLFLLGMARTASLLWRYRFEEISIRNFIDSILDEQHNRESNIEIDPESIIAKRYMAMAHSHARHVTPNHAALSQILLANESVKGSLPRYINSILILTGVFGTIVSLSIALMGTSSLLEAANGDAEGINLVIHGMSTALSTTATAIVCYMVFGYFYLRMSLSRTRIISAVEQLTTEYLMPRFKVKTENFTAEVTSLVESLRIVAQQMITAQATQSDNEAAIRKAIGDHGGRMDTLAGQLDQLQKTMIKGFRLNADE
;
A
#
# COMPACT_ATOMS: atom_id res chain seq x y z
N MET A 1 -5.02 12.10 -15.04
CA MET A 1 -6.47 12.36 -15.36
C MET A 1 -7.14 13.27 -14.32
N SER A 2 -6.69 13.21 -13.08
CA SER A 2 -7.10 14.07 -11.96
C SER A 2 -7.01 15.58 -12.27
N ARG A 3 -6.07 16.00 -13.14
CA ARG A 3 -5.93 17.40 -13.61
C ARG A 3 -7.16 17.92 -14.33
N ASN A 4 -7.75 17.12 -15.22
CA ASN A 4 -8.94 17.54 -15.96
C ASN A 4 -10.16 17.62 -15.04
N ILE A 5 -10.23 16.77 -14.00
CA ILE A 5 -11.31 16.81 -13.01
C ILE A 5 -11.18 18.07 -12.13
N LEU A 6 -9.97 18.39 -11.68
CA LEU A 6 -9.69 19.63 -10.93
C LEU A 6 -9.98 20.88 -11.75
N ILE A 7 -9.51 20.93 -12.99
CA ILE A 7 -9.77 22.06 -13.89
C ILE A 7 -11.28 22.18 -14.09
N MET A 8 -11.97 21.10 -14.46
CA MET A 8 -13.42 21.14 -14.66
C MET A 8 -14.18 21.53 -13.38
N MET A 9 -13.73 21.07 -12.22
CA MET A 9 -14.30 21.47 -10.94
C MET A 9 -14.07 22.95 -10.64
N ALA A 10 -12.87 23.47 -10.89
CA ALA A 10 -12.57 24.88 -10.78
C ALA A 10 -13.42 25.70 -11.77
N THR A 11 -13.55 25.27 -13.02
CA THR A 11 -14.35 25.96 -14.04
C THR A 11 -15.84 25.95 -13.68
N VAL A 12 -16.39 24.83 -13.19
CA VAL A 12 -17.81 24.73 -12.80
C VAL A 12 -18.08 25.53 -11.53
N THR A 13 -17.16 25.50 -10.55
CA THR A 13 -17.30 26.31 -9.32
C THR A 13 -17.18 27.80 -9.66
N LEU A 14 -16.26 28.18 -10.54
CA LEU A 14 -16.12 29.55 -11.05
C LEU A 14 -17.36 29.98 -11.84
N LEU A 15 -17.89 29.13 -12.72
CA LEU A 15 -19.12 29.39 -13.47
C LEU A 15 -20.34 29.51 -12.55
N LEU A 16 -20.41 28.73 -11.46
CA LEU A 16 -21.46 28.88 -10.46
C LEU A 16 -21.32 30.19 -9.68
N LEU A 17 -20.10 30.57 -9.30
CA LEU A 17 -19.84 31.85 -8.62
C LEU A 17 -20.11 33.06 -9.52
N ILE A 18 -19.70 32.98 -10.79
CA ILE A 18 -20.00 33.98 -11.82
C ILE A 18 -21.50 33.99 -12.11
N GLY A 19 -22.14 32.83 -12.16
CA GLY A 19 -23.58 32.69 -12.34
C GLY A 19 -24.36 33.34 -11.21
N ILE A 20 -24.00 33.07 -9.95
CA ILE A 20 -24.58 33.73 -8.76
C ILE A 20 -24.33 35.24 -8.80
N TRP A 21 -23.14 35.68 -9.23
CA TRP A 21 -22.80 37.09 -9.33
C TRP A 21 -23.55 37.80 -10.48
N PHE A 22 -23.73 37.15 -11.64
CA PHE A 22 -24.41 37.68 -12.81
C PHE A 22 -25.93 37.65 -12.67
N PHE A 23 -26.46 36.58 -12.06
CA PHE A 23 -27.88 36.47 -11.71
C PHE A 23 -28.24 37.27 -10.46
N ARG A 24 -27.32 38.02 -9.83
CA ARG A 24 -27.66 38.83 -8.63
C ARG A 24 -28.92 39.67 -8.83
N GLY A 25 -29.11 40.29 -10.00
CA GLY A 25 -30.30 41.10 -10.32
C GLY A 25 -31.61 40.31 -10.36
N PRO A 26 -31.78 39.30 -11.25
CA PRO A 26 -32.98 38.47 -11.28
C PRO A 26 -33.17 37.56 -10.06
N LEU A 27 -32.08 37.14 -9.39
CA LEU A 27 -32.16 36.50 -8.07
C LEU A 27 -32.67 37.49 -7.04
N THR A 28 -32.21 38.74 -7.01
CA THR A 28 -32.76 39.73 -6.07
C THR A 28 -34.24 40.00 -6.32
N VAL A 29 -34.73 39.97 -7.56
CA VAL A 29 -36.17 40.14 -7.84
C VAL A 29 -37.00 38.91 -7.41
N LEU A 30 -36.40 37.70 -7.41
CA LEU A 30 -37.07 36.45 -7.03
C LEU A 30 -36.87 36.06 -5.54
N TYR A 31 -35.84 36.58 -4.87
CA TYR A 31 -35.42 36.26 -3.49
C TYR A 31 -35.42 37.47 -2.54
N ILE A 32 -35.38 38.71 -3.05
CA ILE A 32 -35.20 39.96 -2.27
C ILE A 32 -36.36 40.95 -2.47
N ASP A 33 -37.02 41.00 -3.64
CA ASP A 33 -38.24 41.80 -3.84
C ASP A 33 -39.51 41.12 -3.32
N GLN A 34 -39.51 39.79 -3.16
CA GLN A 34 -40.39 39.11 -2.21
C GLN A 34 -39.59 39.03 -0.91
N ASN A 35 -40.04 39.65 0.17
CA ASN A 35 -39.36 39.66 1.47
C ASN A 35 -39.23 38.23 2.03
N GLU A 36 -38.35 37.39 1.47
CA GLU A 36 -38.06 36.07 2.01
C GLU A 36 -37.80 36.22 3.50
N THR A 37 -38.48 35.38 4.30
CA THR A 37 -38.32 35.45 5.75
C THR A 37 -36.82 35.37 6.08
N PRO A 38 -36.32 36.11 7.08
CA PRO A 38 -34.90 36.11 7.44
C PRO A 38 -34.32 34.69 7.62
N ILE A 39 -35.19 33.76 7.99
CA ILE A 39 -34.94 32.33 8.17
C ILE A 39 -34.62 31.63 6.83
N GLY A 40 -35.33 31.95 5.75
CA GLY A 40 -35.11 31.39 4.41
C GLY A 40 -33.75 31.74 3.83
N LEU A 41 -33.35 33.00 3.98
CA LEU A 41 -32.03 33.48 3.58
C LEU A 41 -30.92 32.81 4.40
N MET A 42 -31.14 32.62 5.70
CA MET A 42 -30.20 31.92 6.58
C MET A 42 -30.04 30.43 6.19
N LEU A 43 -31.13 29.73 5.89
CA LEU A 43 -31.11 28.32 5.44
C LEU A 43 -30.41 28.16 4.10
N ASN A 44 -30.75 28.98 3.10
CA ASN A 44 -30.11 28.94 1.79
C ASN A 44 -28.62 29.31 1.88
N GLY A 45 -28.26 30.31 2.69
CA GLY A 45 -26.87 30.64 2.99
C GLY A 45 -26.11 29.46 3.59
N PHE A 46 -26.73 28.73 4.53
CA PHE A 46 -26.14 27.53 5.12
C PHE A 46 -25.96 26.39 4.10
N ILE A 47 -26.94 26.16 3.22
CA ILE A 47 -26.82 25.18 2.12
C ILE A 47 -25.64 25.52 1.21
N VAL A 48 -25.51 26.78 0.79
CA VAL A 48 -24.42 27.24 -0.07
C VAL A 48 -23.07 27.14 0.66
N LEU A 49 -23.01 27.48 1.94
CA LEU A 49 -21.79 27.36 2.73
C LEU A 49 -21.33 25.90 2.86
N LEU A 50 -22.25 24.98 3.17
CA LEU A 50 -21.96 23.55 3.19
C LEU A 50 -21.50 23.04 1.82
N PHE A 51 -22.16 23.48 0.74
CA PHE A 51 -21.77 23.15 -0.62
C PHE A 51 -20.33 23.61 -0.93
N LEU A 52 -19.99 24.87 -0.62
CA LEU A 52 -18.66 25.41 -0.84
C LEU A 52 -17.60 24.68 -0.02
N LEU A 53 -17.89 24.36 1.24
CA LEU A 53 -17.01 23.58 2.10
C LEU A 53 -16.78 22.16 1.54
N GLY A 54 -17.84 21.51 1.06
CA GLY A 54 -17.77 20.20 0.40
C GLY A 54 -16.93 20.24 -0.86
N MET A 55 -17.15 21.25 -1.71
CA MET A 55 -16.35 21.48 -2.91
C MET A 55 -14.89 21.71 -2.55
N ALA A 56 -14.56 22.65 -1.66
CA ALA A 56 -13.18 22.91 -1.23
C ALA A 56 -12.48 21.65 -0.71
N ARG A 57 -13.17 20.84 0.11
CA ARG A 57 -12.63 19.57 0.61
C ARG A 57 -12.37 18.56 -0.51
N THR A 58 -13.29 18.46 -1.47
CA THR A 58 -13.17 17.56 -2.63
C THR A 58 -12.01 17.97 -3.54
N ALA A 59 -11.82 19.28 -3.77
CA ALA A 59 -10.67 19.81 -4.49
C ALA A 59 -9.36 19.47 -3.78
N SER A 60 -9.29 19.69 -2.46
CA SER A 60 -8.10 19.36 -1.66
C SER A 60 -7.72 17.88 -1.78
N LEU A 61 -8.70 16.97 -1.73
CA LEU A 61 -8.49 15.54 -1.91
C LEU A 61 -8.02 15.20 -3.32
N LEU A 62 -8.65 15.77 -4.36
CA LEU A 62 -8.21 15.61 -5.75
C LEU A 62 -6.79 16.12 -5.97
N TRP A 63 -6.40 17.21 -5.30
CA TRP A 63 -5.03 17.71 -5.35
C TRP A 63 -4.05 16.70 -4.76
N ARG A 64 -4.35 16.12 -3.60
CA ARG A 64 -3.51 15.06 -3.04
C ARG A 64 -3.40 13.87 -4.01
N TYR A 65 -4.52 13.43 -4.59
CA TYR A 65 -4.53 12.36 -5.59
C TYR A 65 -3.72 12.68 -6.85
N ARG A 66 -3.62 13.97 -7.24
CA ARG A 66 -2.72 14.39 -8.33
C ARG A 66 -1.26 14.14 -8.00
N PHE A 67 -0.85 14.51 -6.78
CA PHE A 67 0.52 14.32 -6.31
C PHE A 67 0.85 12.83 -6.26
N GLU A 68 -0.06 12.00 -5.72
CA GLU A 68 0.11 10.54 -5.72
C GLU A 68 0.26 9.95 -7.14
N GLU A 69 -0.53 10.43 -8.12
CA GLU A 69 -0.42 9.99 -9.53
C GLU A 69 0.97 10.32 -10.13
N ILE A 70 1.58 11.44 -9.73
CA ILE A 70 2.93 11.82 -10.14
C ILE A 70 3.97 10.96 -9.44
N SER A 71 3.86 10.77 -8.12
CA SER A 71 4.79 9.95 -7.34
C SER A 71 4.82 8.50 -7.81
N ILE A 72 3.67 7.93 -8.16
CA ILE A 72 3.58 6.58 -8.74
C ILE A 72 4.30 6.52 -10.09
N ARG A 73 4.10 7.51 -10.97
CA ARG A 73 4.79 7.56 -12.26
C ARG A 73 6.30 7.66 -12.08
N ASN A 74 6.77 8.60 -11.26
CA ASN A 74 8.19 8.77 -10.99
C ASN A 74 8.81 7.50 -10.40
N PHE A 75 8.08 6.78 -9.53
CA PHE A 75 8.52 5.50 -8.97
C PHE A 75 8.64 4.40 -10.03
N ILE A 76 7.67 4.29 -10.94
CA ILE A 76 7.71 3.33 -12.06
C ILE A 76 8.92 3.62 -12.94
N ASP A 77 9.10 4.89 -13.36
CA ASP A 77 10.23 5.31 -14.18
C ASP A 77 11.56 4.99 -13.47
N SER A 78 11.62 5.19 -12.15
CA SER A 78 12.80 4.86 -11.33
C SER A 78 13.12 3.35 -11.30
N ILE A 79 12.10 2.49 -11.13
CA ILE A 79 12.31 1.03 -11.13
C ILE A 79 12.75 0.54 -12.51
N LEU A 80 12.17 1.09 -13.57
CA LEU A 80 12.53 0.74 -14.95
C LEU A 80 13.95 1.19 -15.30
N ASP A 81 14.39 2.35 -14.81
CA ASP A 81 15.75 2.85 -14.98
C ASP A 81 16.78 2.08 -14.14
N GLU A 82 16.44 1.65 -12.92
CA GLU A 82 17.28 0.79 -12.07
C GLU A 82 17.57 -0.55 -12.78
N GLN A 83 16.57 -1.11 -13.50
CA GLN A 83 16.76 -2.30 -14.33
C GLN A 83 17.72 -2.08 -15.51
N HIS A 84 17.87 -0.84 -15.98
CA HIS A 84 18.78 -0.44 -17.07
C HIS A 84 20.14 0.10 -16.58
N ASN A 85 20.47 -0.09 -15.30
CA ASN A 85 21.80 0.19 -14.73
C ASN A 85 22.23 1.68 -14.85
N ARG A 86 21.27 2.60 -14.84
CA ARG A 86 21.52 4.04 -14.64
C ARG A 86 21.39 4.34 -13.14
N GLU A 87 22.36 5.02 -12.56
CA GLU A 87 22.29 5.52 -11.17
C GLU A 87 21.06 6.43 -11.02
N SER A 88 19.97 5.85 -10.52
CA SER A 88 18.71 6.53 -10.29
C SER A 88 18.82 7.29 -8.97
N ASN A 89 18.88 8.61 -9.04
CA ASN A 89 18.77 9.47 -7.88
C ASN A 89 17.27 9.60 -7.56
N ILE A 90 16.84 8.85 -6.56
CA ILE A 90 15.43 8.67 -6.22
C ILE A 90 14.93 9.92 -5.49
N GLU A 91 14.21 10.80 -6.18
CA GLU A 91 13.45 11.89 -5.55
C GLU A 91 11.96 11.52 -5.50
N ILE A 92 11.62 10.54 -4.67
CA ILE A 92 10.23 10.21 -4.35
C ILE A 92 9.86 10.91 -3.06
N ASP A 93 8.72 11.60 -3.07
CA ASP A 93 8.13 12.19 -1.86
C ASP A 93 7.94 11.09 -0.78
N PRO A 94 8.61 11.20 0.38
CA PRO A 94 8.49 10.24 1.49
C PRO A 94 7.07 10.08 2.00
N GLU A 95 6.20 11.09 1.81
CA GLU A 95 4.82 11.05 2.27
C GLU A 95 3.88 10.27 1.33
N SER A 96 4.31 9.95 0.11
CA SER A 96 3.47 9.28 -0.89
C SER A 96 3.05 7.88 -0.45
N ILE A 97 1.88 7.44 -0.93
CA ILE A 97 1.33 6.11 -0.63
C ILE A 97 2.31 5.03 -1.08
N ILE A 98 2.95 5.21 -2.25
CA ILE A 98 3.89 4.23 -2.79
C ILE A 98 5.20 4.19 -2.00
N ALA A 99 5.74 5.34 -1.56
CA ALA A 99 6.92 5.37 -0.71
C ALA A 99 6.67 4.68 0.63
N LYS A 100 5.54 4.98 1.28
CA LYS A 100 5.11 4.31 2.53
C LYS A 100 4.95 2.80 2.33
N ARG A 101 4.39 2.36 1.19
CA ARG A 101 4.26 0.94 0.84
C ARG A 101 5.63 0.28 0.67
N TYR A 102 6.53 0.90 -0.08
CA TYR A 102 7.89 0.41 -0.28
C TYR A 102 8.65 0.28 1.05
N MET A 103 8.61 1.31 1.89
CA MET A 103 9.27 1.30 3.20
C MET A 103 8.71 0.22 4.14
N ALA A 104 7.39 0.01 4.16
CA ALA A 104 6.78 -1.05 4.94
C ALA A 104 7.23 -2.45 4.49
N MET A 105 7.37 -2.65 3.17
CA MET A 105 7.86 -3.92 2.60
C MET A 105 9.36 -4.11 2.86
N ALA A 106 10.17 -3.06 2.69
CA ALA A 106 11.60 -3.07 2.97
C ALA A 106 11.89 -3.37 4.45
N HIS A 107 11.14 -2.76 5.37
CA HIS A 107 11.26 -3.01 6.79
C HIS A 107 10.84 -4.45 7.18
N SER A 108 9.83 -5.02 6.52
CA SER A 108 9.44 -6.42 6.71
C SER A 108 10.54 -7.37 6.22
N HIS A 109 11.10 -7.07 5.04
CA HIS A 109 12.19 -7.85 4.45
C HIS A 109 13.48 -7.79 5.28
N ALA A 110 13.82 -6.62 5.84
CA ALA A 110 14.97 -6.46 6.75
C ALA A 110 14.85 -7.34 8.02
N ARG A 111 13.62 -7.68 8.42
CA ARG A 111 13.34 -8.60 9.53
C ARG A 111 13.17 -10.06 9.09
N HIS A 112 13.50 -10.38 7.83
CA HIS A 112 13.31 -11.70 7.22
C HIS A 112 11.86 -12.20 7.23
N VAL A 113 10.89 -11.28 7.26
CA VAL A 113 9.46 -11.61 7.20
C VAL A 113 8.93 -11.26 5.82
N THR A 114 8.21 -12.20 5.19
CA THR A 114 7.54 -11.94 3.92
C THR A 114 6.44 -10.88 4.14
N PRO A 115 6.44 -9.77 3.38
CA PRO A 115 5.41 -8.75 3.55
C PRO A 115 4.01 -9.32 3.30
N ASN A 116 3.10 -9.18 4.28
CA ASN A 116 1.71 -9.58 4.12
C ASN A 116 0.97 -8.55 3.25
N HIS A 117 0.89 -8.83 1.95
CA HIS A 117 0.24 -7.98 0.96
C HIS A 117 -1.24 -7.70 1.30
N ALA A 118 -1.98 -8.71 1.79
CA ALA A 118 -3.38 -8.56 2.16
C ALA A 118 -3.55 -7.57 3.32
N ALA A 119 -2.69 -7.67 4.36
CA ALA A 119 -2.72 -6.74 5.48
C ALA A 119 -2.38 -5.30 5.05
N LEU A 120 -1.33 -5.13 4.24
CA LEU A 120 -0.93 -3.81 3.74
C LEU A 120 -2.03 -3.16 2.87
N SER A 121 -2.70 -3.95 2.04
CA SER A 121 -3.80 -3.47 1.21
C SER A 121 -5.03 -3.06 2.03
N GLN A 122 -5.38 -3.85 3.04
CA GLN A 122 -6.48 -3.54 3.96
C GLN A 122 -6.20 -2.26 4.76
N ILE A 123 -4.99 -2.07 5.27
CA ILE A 123 -4.59 -0.84 5.98
C ILE A 123 -4.68 0.38 5.06
N LEU A 124 -4.22 0.25 3.81
CA LEU A 124 -4.28 1.31 2.81
C LEU A 124 -5.74 1.68 2.49
N LEU A 125 -6.59 0.68 2.23
CA LEU A 125 -8.02 0.87 1.99
C LEU A 125 -8.71 1.52 3.18
N ALA A 126 -8.43 1.06 4.41
CA ALA A 126 -9.00 1.62 5.63
C ALA A 126 -8.63 3.10 5.79
N ASN A 127 -7.33 3.44 5.68
CA ASN A 127 -6.85 4.81 5.78
C ASN A 127 -7.46 5.73 4.73
N GLU A 128 -7.66 5.25 3.51
CA GLU A 128 -8.21 6.05 2.43
C GLU A 128 -9.75 6.12 2.44
N SER A 129 -10.42 5.16 3.09
CA SER A 129 -11.87 5.18 3.33
C SER A 129 -12.26 6.30 4.31
N VAL A 130 -11.50 6.50 5.38
CA VAL A 130 -11.75 7.53 6.41
C VAL A 130 -11.73 8.93 5.79
N LYS A 131 -10.78 9.18 4.88
CA LYS A 131 -10.62 10.49 4.23
C LYS A 131 -11.79 10.85 3.29
N GLY A 132 -12.49 9.84 2.76
CA GLY A 132 -13.67 10.01 1.90
C GLY A 132 -15.00 10.16 2.65
N SER A 133 -15.01 10.02 3.98
CA SER A 133 -16.24 10.08 4.79
C SER A 133 -16.86 11.48 4.82
N LEU A 134 -16.05 12.54 4.95
CA LEU A 134 -16.53 13.92 5.09
C LEU A 134 -17.33 14.38 3.85
N PRO A 135 -16.84 14.23 2.60
CA PRO A 135 -17.66 14.55 1.43
C PRO A 135 -18.97 13.74 1.37
N ARG A 136 -18.96 12.47 1.79
CA ARG A 136 -20.17 11.65 1.86
C ARG A 136 -21.19 12.24 2.85
N TYR A 137 -20.75 12.67 4.03
CA TYR A 137 -21.65 13.29 5.01
C TYR A 137 -22.24 14.61 4.50
N ILE A 138 -21.43 15.48 3.87
CA ILE A 138 -21.94 16.74 3.30
C ILE A 138 -23.02 16.46 2.25
N ASN A 139 -22.81 15.46 1.40
CA ASN A 139 -23.76 15.07 0.37
C ASN A 139 -25.13 14.69 0.97
N SER A 140 -25.13 13.91 2.07
CA SER A 140 -26.36 13.55 2.78
C SER A 140 -27.00 14.72 3.55
N ILE A 141 -26.18 15.57 4.19
CA ILE A 141 -26.68 16.74 4.95
C ILE A 141 -27.31 17.77 4.02
N LEU A 142 -26.81 17.95 2.79
CA LEU A 142 -27.38 18.84 1.78
C LEU A 142 -28.87 18.55 1.52
N ILE A 143 -29.22 17.28 1.30
CA ILE A 143 -30.62 16.88 1.11
C ILE A 143 -31.42 17.08 2.38
N LEU A 144 -30.90 16.65 3.52
CA LEU A 144 -31.61 16.74 4.80
C LEU A 144 -31.88 18.20 5.19
N THR A 145 -30.96 19.11 4.88
CA THR A 145 -31.14 20.56 5.08
C THR A 145 -32.25 21.12 4.18
N GLY A 146 -32.36 20.64 2.94
CA GLY A 146 -33.46 21.01 2.05
C GLY A 146 -34.82 20.57 2.60
N VAL A 147 -34.93 19.33 3.09
CA VAL A 147 -36.15 18.83 3.75
C VAL A 147 -36.42 19.57 5.07
N PHE A 148 -35.39 19.88 5.84
CA PHE A 148 -35.56 20.69 7.05
C PHE A 148 -36.09 22.10 6.71
N GLY A 149 -35.62 22.68 5.61
CA GLY A 149 -36.10 23.97 5.12
C GLY A 149 -37.60 23.97 4.81
N THR A 150 -38.14 22.89 4.23
CA THR A 150 -39.60 22.79 4.00
C THR A 150 -40.39 22.69 5.29
N ILE A 151 -39.90 21.95 6.28
CA ILE A 151 -40.56 21.81 7.58
C ILE A 151 -40.68 23.17 8.26
N VAL A 152 -39.57 23.91 8.36
CA VAL A 152 -39.53 25.24 8.98
C VAL A 152 -40.45 26.21 8.23
N SER A 153 -40.39 26.17 6.91
CA SER A 153 -41.21 27.02 6.04
C SER A 153 -42.71 26.74 6.16
N LEU A 154 -43.09 25.47 6.25
CA LEU A 154 -44.49 25.06 6.46
C LEU A 154 -44.98 25.49 7.85
N SER A 155 -44.13 25.42 8.88
CA SER A 155 -44.46 25.93 10.22
C SER A 155 -44.72 27.45 10.20
N ILE A 156 -43.91 28.22 9.48
CA ILE A 156 -44.12 29.67 9.31
C ILE A 156 -45.44 29.94 8.57
N ALA A 157 -45.75 29.18 7.52
CA ALA A 157 -47.00 29.32 6.78
C ALA A 157 -48.24 29.02 7.65
N LEU A 158 -48.15 28.01 8.53
CA LEU A 158 -49.21 27.71 9.49
C LEU A 158 -49.38 28.83 10.53
N MET A 159 -48.27 29.42 11.00
CA MET A 159 -48.31 30.59 11.89
C MET A 159 -48.98 31.80 11.21
N GLY A 160 -48.66 32.05 9.93
CA GLY A 160 -49.34 33.08 9.13
C GLY A 160 -50.84 32.84 9.00
N THR A 161 -51.23 31.58 8.81
CA THR A 161 -52.65 31.20 8.75
C THR A 161 -53.37 31.42 10.09
N SER A 162 -52.72 31.13 11.23
CA SER A 162 -53.31 31.43 12.54
C SER A 162 -53.48 32.94 12.77
N SER A 163 -52.50 33.76 12.36
CA SER A 163 -52.61 35.23 12.48
C SER A 163 -53.75 35.80 11.64
N LEU A 164 -54.05 35.20 10.48
CA LEU A 164 -55.20 35.58 9.66
C LEU A 164 -56.54 35.23 10.29
N LEU A 165 -56.59 34.10 11.01
CA LEU A 165 -57.81 33.64 11.66
C LEU A 165 -58.15 34.45 12.91
N GLU A 166 -57.13 34.93 13.64
CA GLU A 166 -57.30 35.77 14.83
C GLU A 166 -57.59 37.24 14.49
N ALA A 167 -57.08 37.74 13.35
CA ALA A 167 -57.32 39.10 12.91
C ALA A 167 -58.70 39.25 12.23
N ALA A 168 -59.70 39.71 12.99
CA ALA A 168 -61.07 39.93 12.50
C ALA A 168 -61.21 40.96 11.33
N ASN A 169 -60.14 41.64 10.93
CA ASN A 169 -60.13 42.71 9.92
C ASN A 169 -59.19 42.44 8.71
N GLY A 170 -59.01 41.18 8.31
CA GLY A 170 -58.41 40.87 7.00
C GLY A 170 -56.98 41.41 6.84
N ASP A 171 -56.11 41.07 7.79
CA ASP A 171 -54.76 41.62 7.82
C ASP A 171 -53.90 41.05 6.68
N ALA A 172 -53.41 41.93 5.80
CA ALA A 172 -52.60 41.54 4.64
C ALA A 172 -51.25 40.90 5.05
N GLU A 173 -50.81 41.16 6.28
CA GLU A 173 -49.55 40.67 6.85
C GLU A 173 -49.53 39.14 7.02
N GLY A 174 -50.64 38.55 7.49
CA GLY A 174 -50.74 37.10 7.67
C GLY A 174 -50.68 36.35 6.34
N ILE A 175 -51.33 36.87 5.28
CA ILE A 175 -51.28 36.31 3.91
C ILE A 175 -49.86 36.39 3.37
N ASN A 176 -49.18 37.51 3.57
CA ASN A 176 -47.80 37.70 3.16
C ASN A 176 -46.87 36.68 3.83
N LEU A 177 -47.08 36.39 5.12
CA LEU A 177 -46.30 35.38 5.85
C LEU A 177 -46.49 33.96 5.31
N VAL A 178 -47.72 33.59 4.90
CA VAL A 178 -47.99 32.29 4.26
C VAL A 178 -47.28 32.19 2.91
N ILE A 179 -47.39 33.23 2.07
CA ILE A 179 -46.77 33.26 0.74
C ILE A 179 -45.25 33.14 0.87
N HIS A 180 -44.64 33.87 1.80
CA HIS A 180 -43.20 33.80 2.03
C HIS A 180 -42.77 32.44 2.57
N GLY A 181 -43.52 31.83 3.49
CA GLY A 181 -43.27 30.46 3.94
C GLY A 181 -43.28 29.47 2.77
N MET A 182 -44.30 29.50 1.92
CA MET A 182 -44.38 28.59 0.77
C MET A 182 -43.25 28.82 -0.26
N SER A 183 -42.90 30.08 -0.53
CA SER A 183 -41.81 30.42 -1.46
C SER A 183 -40.45 29.96 -0.92
N THR A 184 -40.15 30.22 0.36
CA THR A 184 -38.92 29.79 1.02
C THR A 184 -38.79 28.25 1.02
N ALA A 185 -39.88 27.49 1.20
CA ALA A 185 -39.84 26.01 1.11
C ALA A 185 -39.38 25.52 -0.27
N LEU A 186 -39.94 26.09 -1.33
CA LEU A 186 -39.62 25.72 -2.71
C LEU A 186 -38.20 26.13 -3.07
N SER A 187 -37.80 27.32 -2.63
CA SER A 187 -36.49 27.90 -2.85
C SER A 187 -35.37 27.11 -2.17
N THR A 188 -35.56 26.72 -0.90
CA THR A 188 -34.59 25.89 -0.14
C THR A 188 -34.45 24.48 -0.71
N THR A 189 -35.55 23.85 -1.14
CA THR A 189 -35.48 22.52 -1.76
C THR A 189 -34.81 22.55 -3.13
N ALA A 190 -35.16 23.52 -3.98
CA ALA A 190 -34.52 23.68 -5.28
C ALA A 190 -33.01 23.89 -5.14
N THR A 191 -32.60 24.79 -4.24
CA THR A 191 -31.17 25.07 -3.97
C THR A 191 -30.45 23.82 -3.46
N ALA A 192 -31.02 23.11 -2.49
CA ALA A 192 -30.45 21.87 -1.96
C ALA A 192 -30.26 20.79 -3.04
N ILE A 193 -31.26 20.59 -3.92
CA ILE A 193 -31.20 19.59 -5.00
C ILE A 193 -30.12 19.94 -6.02
N VAL A 194 -30.04 21.21 -6.46
CA VAL A 194 -29.03 21.66 -7.43
C VAL A 194 -27.63 21.50 -6.85
N CYS A 195 -27.40 21.97 -5.61
CA CYS A 195 -26.12 21.82 -4.92
C CYS A 195 -25.76 20.34 -4.73
N TYR A 196 -26.73 19.49 -4.36
CA TYR A 196 -26.54 18.05 -4.23
C TYR A 196 -26.10 17.40 -5.56
N MET A 197 -26.77 17.72 -6.67
CA MET A 197 -26.49 17.10 -7.96
C MET A 197 -25.09 17.45 -8.46
N VAL A 198 -24.73 18.73 -8.39
CA VAL A 198 -23.39 19.21 -8.77
C VAL A 198 -22.33 18.59 -7.88
N PHE A 199 -22.52 18.64 -6.56
CA PHE A 199 -21.56 18.08 -5.61
C PHE A 199 -21.42 16.56 -5.75
N GLY A 200 -22.54 15.85 -5.92
CA GLY A 200 -22.59 14.40 -6.09
C GLY A 200 -21.81 13.94 -7.32
N TYR A 201 -21.89 14.67 -8.42
CA TYR A 201 -21.08 14.40 -9.61
C TYR A 201 -19.57 14.46 -9.30
N PHE A 202 -19.10 15.52 -8.64
CA PHE A 202 -17.68 15.66 -8.30
C PHE A 202 -17.22 14.65 -7.26
N TYR A 203 -18.08 14.34 -6.28
CA TYR A 203 -17.84 13.29 -5.31
C TYR A 203 -17.64 11.92 -5.99
N LEU A 204 -18.48 11.57 -6.97
CA LEU A 204 -18.33 10.33 -7.73
C LEU A 204 -16.99 10.30 -8.50
N ARG A 205 -16.65 11.40 -9.18
CA ARG A 205 -15.38 11.53 -9.92
C ARG A 205 -14.16 11.42 -9.00
N MET A 206 -14.22 12.01 -7.81
CA MET A 206 -13.19 11.87 -6.78
C MET A 206 -13.05 10.41 -6.34
N SER A 207 -14.16 9.73 -6.06
CA SER A 207 -14.15 8.32 -5.65
C SER A 207 -13.53 7.42 -6.72
N LEU A 208 -13.82 7.65 -7.99
CA LEU A 208 -13.19 6.92 -9.10
C LEU A 208 -11.67 7.16 -9.16
N SER A 209 -11.22 8.41 -8.97
CA SER A 209 -9.79 8.74 -8.93
C SER A 209 -9.08 8.04 -7.79
N ARG A 210 -9.71 8.00 -6.60
CA ARG A 210 -9.22 7.29 -5.42
C ARG A 210 -9.06 5.80 -5.72
N THR A 211 -10.11 5.14 -6.19
CA THR A 211 -10.07 3.70 -6.50
C THR A 211 -8.95 3.38 -7.48
N ARG A 212 -8.78 4.20 -8.53
CA ARG A 212 -7.72 3.99 -9.51
C ARG A 212 -6.32 4.06 -8.91
N ILE A 213 -6.04 5.03 -8.03
CA ILE A 213 -4.72 5.17 -7.39
C ILE A 213 -4.45 3.95 -6.50
N ILE A 214 -5.44 3.52 -5.74
CA ILE A 214 -5.32 2.31 -4.91
C ILE A 214 -5.03 1.09 -5.80
N SER A 215 -5.80 0.89 -6.87
CA SER A 215 -5.57 -0.20 -7.82
C SER A 215 -4.18 -0.13 -8.47
N ALA A 216 -3.70 1.07 -8.83
CA ALA A 216 -2.38 1.25 -9.42
C ALA A 216 -1.26 0.87 -8.43
N VAL A 217 -1.38 1.28 -7.16
CA VAL A 217 -0.43 0.89 -6.10
C VAL A 217 -0.44 -0.63 -5.89
N GLU A 218 -1.61 -1.28 -5.88
CA GLU A 218 -1.69 -2.72 -5.68
C GLU A 218 -1.16 -3.52 -6.89
N GLN A 219 -1.44 -3.06 -8.11
CA GLN A 219 -0.88 -3.65 -9.33
C GLN A 219 0.65 -3.53 -9.34
N LEU A 220 1.17 -2.34 -9.13
CA LEU A 220 2.61 -2.07 -9.02
C LEU A 220 3.26 -2.89 -7.90
N THR A 221 2.57 -3.03 -6.78
CA THR A 221 3.04 -3.86 -5.67
C THR A 221 3.13 -5.33 -6.06
N THR A 222 2.16 -5.84 -6.80
CA THR A 222 2.11 -7.25 -7.20
C THR A 222 3.13 -7.56 -8.29
N GLU A 223 3.26 -6.65 -9.26
CA GLU A 223 4.10 -6.82 -10.44
C GLU A 223 5.59 -6.58 -10.13
N TYR A 224 5.91 -5.55 -9.34
CA TYR A 224 7.30 -5.12 -9.13
C TYR A 224 7.80 -5.29 -7.68
N LEU A 225 7.03 -4.88 -6.66
CA LEU A 225 7.52 -4.94 -5.27
C LEU A 225 7.52 -6.36 -4.69
N MET A 226 6.48 -7.15 -4.95
CA MET A 226 6.31 -8.46 -4.32
C MET A 226 7.41 -9.44 -4.74
N PRO A 227 7.81 -9.56 -6.03
CA PRO A 227 8.96 -10.36 -6.42
C PRO A 227 10.27 -9.90 -5.77
N ARG A 228 10.48 -8.57 -5.66
CA ARG A 228 11.69 -7.98 -5.06
C ARG A 228 11.83 -8.29 -3.57
N PHE A 229 10.73 -8.33 -2.83
CA PHE A 229 10.72 -8.51 -1.37
C PHE A 229 10.35 -9.93 -0.91
N LYS A 230 10.03 -10.86 -1.83
CA LYS A 230 9.89 -12.27 -1.50
C LYS A 230 11.23 -12.79 -0.98
N VAL A 231 11.28 -13.04 0.32
CA VAL A 231 12.38 -13.78 0.95
C VAL A 231 12.44 -15.14 0.24
N LYS A 232 13.60 -15.48 -0.31
CA LYS A 232 13.87 -16.76 -0.99
C LYS A 232 13.81 -17.92 0.01
N THR A 233 12.63 -18.27 0.49
CA THR A 233 12.41 -19.47 1.31
C THR A 233 12.64 -20.75 0.47
N GLU A 234 12.67 -20.66 -0.86
CA GLU A 234 13.00 -21.76 -1.77
C GLU A 234 14.44 -22.28 -1.65
N ASN A 235 15.36 -21.53 -1.03
CA ASN A 235 16.72 -22.02 -0.82
C ASN A 235 16.82 -23.11 0.24
N PHE A 236 15.84 -23.28 1.15
CA PHE A 236 15.98 -24.29 2.20
C PHE A 236 16.07 -25.72 1.63
N THR A 237 15.28 -26.04 0.60
CA THR A 237 15.31 -27.37 -0.02
C THR A 237 16.56 -27.57 -0.88
N ALA A 238 17.01 -26.55 -1.61
CA ALA A 238 18.23 -26.63 -2.43
C ALA A 238 19.49 -26.70 -1.56
N GLU A 239 19.52 -25.95 -0.45
CA GLU A 239 20.62 -25.89 0.50
C GLU A 239 20.68 -27.16 1.36
N VAL A 240 19.52 -27.71 1.77
CA VAL A 240 19.45 -29.05 2.39
C VAL A 240 19.88 -30.14 1.40
N THR A 241 19.49 -30.05 0.13
CA THR A 241 19.93 -31.02 -0.89
C THR A 241 21.44 -30.93 -1.12
N SER A 242 22.00 -29.71 -1.19
CA SER A 242 23.43 -29.47 -1.29
C SER A 242 24.19 -29.96 -0.05
N LEU A 243 23.60 -29.82 1.14
CA LEU A 243 24.18 -30.29 2.39
C LEU A 243 24.18 -31.83 2.46
N VAL A 244 23.10 -32.47 2.00
CA VAL A 244 23.00 -33.94 1.90
C VAL A 244 23.98 -34.48 0.86
N GLU A 245 24.13 -33.82 -0.29
CA GLU A 245 25.12 -34.16 -1.31
C GLU A 245 26.55 -34.04 -0.74
N SER A 246 26.83 -32.94 -0.04
CA SER A 246 28.12 -32.70 0.60
C SER A 246 28.43 -33.74 1.68
N LEU A 247 27.45 -34.09 2.52
CA LEU A 247 27.58 -35.14 3.52
C LEU A 247 27.82 -36.52 2.88
N ARG A 248 27.14 -36.82 1.77
CA ARG A 248 27.34 -38.06 1.01
C ARG A 248 28.76 -38.13 0.44
N ILE A 249 29.26 -37.04 -0.13
CA ILE A 249 30.63 -36.97 -0.66
C ILE A 249 31.65 -37.20 0.45
N VAL A 250 31.49 -36.52 1.60
CA VAL A 250 32.38 -36.67 2.76
C VAL A 250 32.34 -38.10 3.31
N ALA A 251 31.15 -38.70 3.43
CA ALA A 251 31.01 -40.09 3.87
C ALA A 251 31.68 -41.08 2.90
N GLN A 252 31.54 -40.87 1.60
CA GLN A 252 32.17 -41.72 0.58
C GLN A 252 33.70 -41.60 0.64
N GLN A 253 34.24 -40.39 0.76
CA GLN A 253 35.67 -40.15 0.92
C GLN A 253 36.22 -40.80 2.18
N MET A 254 35.47 -40.77 3.29
CA MET A 254 35.85 -41.43 4.54
C MET A 254 35.92 -42.96 4.39
N ILE A 255 34.94 -43.58 3.71
CA ILE A 255 34.94 -45.02 3.43
C ILE A 255 36.15 -45.39 2.56
N THR A 256 36.44 -44.61 1.52
CA THR A 256 37.61 -44.86 0.65
C THR A 256 38.92 -44.69 1.41
N ALA A 257 39.06 -43.64 2.21
CA ALA A 257 40.24 -43.42 3.04
C ALA A 257 40.44 -44.56 4.05
N GLN A 258 39.37 -45.07 4.65
CA GLN A 258 39.42 -46.18 5.60
C GLN A 258 39.81 -47.50 4.93
N ALA A 259 39.34 -47.76 3.70
CA ALA A 259 39.77 -48.91 2.90
C ALA A 259 41.27 -48.81 2.55
N THR A 260 41.73 -47.65 2.09
CA THR A 260 43.15 -47.42 1.79
C THR A 260 44.03 -47.51 3.04
N GLN A 261 43.54 -47.05 4.19
CA GLN A 261 44.23 -47.21 5.48
C GLN A 261 44.39 -48.69 5.85
N SER A 262 43.32 -49.48 5.72
CA SER A 262 43.35 -50.92 5.96
C SER A 262 44.33 -51.65 5.03
N ASP A 263 44.35 -51.28 3.75
CA ASP A 263 45.29 -51.84 2.76
C ASP A 263 46.74 -51.46 3.09
N ASN A 264 46.98 -50.21 3.50
CA ASN A 264 48.29 -49.75 3.94
C ASN A 264 48.76 -50.48 5.22
N GLU A 265 47.87 -50.72 6.17
CA GLU A 265 48.17 -51.51 7.36
C GLU A 265 48.55 -52.95 7.01
N ALA A 266 47.84 -53.57 6.06
CA ALA A 266 48.17 -54.91 5.57
C ALA A 266 49.54 -54.93 4.86
N ALA A 267 49.84 -53.92 4.04
CA ALA A 267 51.13 -53.78 3.37
C ALA A 267 52.28 -53.58 4.37
N ILE A 268 52.09 -52.75 5.40
CA ILE A 268 53.06 -52.53 6.47
C ILE A 268 53.30 -53.82 7.26
N ARG A 269 52.24 -54.56 7.64
CA ARG A 269 52.39 -55.86 8.32
C ARG A 269 53.17 -56.85 7.48
N LYS A 270 52.91 -56.90 6.17
CA LYS A 270 53.65 -57.76 5.24
C LYS A 270 55.13 -57.36 5.15
N ALA A 271 55.42 -56.06 5.03
CA ALA A 271 56.79 -55.56 4.99
C ALA A 271 57.56 -55.85 6.29
N ILE A 272 56.91 -55.72 7.44
CA ILE A 272 57.50 -56.10 8.75
C ILE A 272 57.76 -57.62 8.81
N GLY A 273 56.83 -58.44 8.33
CA GLY A 273 57.00 -59.89 8.26
C GLY A 273 58.18 -60.32 7.36
N ASP A 274 58.28 -59.75 6.16
CA ASP A 274 59.40 -60.00 5.23
C ASP A 274 60.73 -59.53 5.83
N HIS A 275 60.73 -58.39 6.53
CA HIS A 275 61.93 -57.87 7.16
C HIS A 275 62.40 -58.73 8.34
N GLY A 276 61.46 -59.25 9.15
CA GLY A 276 61.74 -60.23 10.20
C GLY A 276 62.31 -61.54 9.65
N GLY A 277 61.71 -62.07 8.57
CA GLY A 277 62.21 -63.28 7.91
C GLY A 277 63.62 -63.13 7.33
N ARG A 278 63.96 -61.96 6.78
CA ARG A 278 65.33 -61.63 6.34
C ARG A 278 66.30 -61.51 7.51
N MET A 279 65.86 -60.99 8.65
CA MET A 279 66.68 -60.88 9.86
C MET A 279 67.03 -62.26 10.42
N ASP A 280 66.06 -63.18 10.45
CA ASP A 280 66.27 -64.57 10.92
C ASP A 280 67.19 -65.36 9.99
N THR A 281 67.08 -65.17 8.68
CA THR A 281 68.01 -65.80 7.72
C THR A 281 69.43 -65.24 7.83
N LEU A 282 69.58 -63.93 8.03
CA LEU A 282 70.88 -63.31 8.33
C LEU A 282 71.49 -63.83 9.63
N ALA A 283 70.68 -63.98 10.68
CA ALA A 283 71.12 -64.56 11.96
C ALA A 283 71.59 -66.02 11.79
N GLY A 284 70.87 -66.82 11.01
CA GLY A 284 71.25 -68.19 10.68
C GLY A 284 72.56 -68.28 9.87
N GLN A 285 72.76 -67.37 8.91
CA GLN A 285 74.01 -67.29 8.14
C GLN A 285 75.20 -66.88 9.02
N LEU A 286 74.99 -65.99 9.99
CA LEU A 286 76.01 -65.60 10.96
C LEU A 286 76.37 -66.77 11.90
N ASP A 287 75.40 -67.55 12.38
CA ASP A 287 75.64 -68.77 13.16
C ASP A 287 76.40 -69.83 12.34
N GLN A 288 76.08 -69.97 11.06
CA GLN A 288 76.77 -70.88 10.16
C GLN A 288 78.21 -70.42 9.86
N LEU A 289 78.44 -69.12 9.69
CA LEU A 289 79.78 -68.53 9.60
C LEU A 289 80.58 -68.78 10.88
N GLN A 290 79.98 -68.59 12.06
CA GLN A 290 80.62 -68.90 13.33
C GLN A 290 81.03 -70.37 13.42
N LYS A 291 80.13 -71.31 13.08
CA LYS A 291 80.44 -72.75 13.05
C LYS A 291 81.54 -73.11 12.06
N THR A 292 81.57 -72.45 10.92
CA THR A 292 82.59 -72.66 9.88
C THR A 292 83.96 -72.13 10.33
N MET A 293 84.00 -70.98 10.99
CA MET A 293 85.24 -70.45 11.59
C MET A 293 85.76 -71.35 12.71
N ILE A 294 84.88 -71.91 13.56
CA ILE A 294 85.27 -72.87 14.60
C ILE A 294 85.84 -74.17 13.99
N LYS A 295 85.31 -74.63 12.85
CA LYS A 295 85.83 -75.79 12.12
C LYS A 295 87.16 -75.49 11.42
N GLY A 296 87.31 -74.33 10.79
CA GLY A 296 88.54 -73.91 10.12
C GLY A 296 89.72 -73.75 11.09
N PHE A 297 89.46 -73.30 12.33
CA PHE A 297 90.48 -73.18 13.37
C PHE A 297 90.95 -74.52 13.97
N ARG A 298 90.25 -75.64 13.71
CA ARG A 298 90.62 -76.99 14.21
C ARG A 298 91.40 -77.84 13.21
N LEU A 299 91.69 -77.32 12.01
CA LEU A 299 92.43 -78.06 10.96
C LEU A 299 93.95 -77.85 10.98
N ASN A 300 94.51 -77.14 11.97
CA ASN A 300 95.96 -76.94 12.13
C ASN A 300 96.55 -77.69 13.34
N ALA A 301 96.05 -78.89 13.67
CA ALA A 301 96.55 -79.65 14.83
C ALA A 301 97.19 -81.00 14.49
N ASP A 302 97.12 -81.50 13.24
CA ASP A 302 97.78 -82.76 12.86
C ASP A 302 98.41 -82.63 11.45
N GLU A 303 99.53 -81.89 11.38
CA GLU A 303 100.67 -82.22 10.50
C GLU A 303 101.82 -82.72 11.39
#